data_AF-A0A839JH01-F1
#
_entry.id   AF-A0A839JH01-F1
#
_cell.length_a   1.000
_cell.length_b   1.000
_cell.length_c   1.000
_cell.angle_alpha   90.00
_cell.angle_beta   90.00
_cell.angle_gamma   90.00
#
_symmetry.space_group_name_H-M   'P 1'
#
loop_
_entity.id
_entity.type
_entity.pdbx_description
1 polymer ?
#
loop_
_entity_poly.entity_id
_entity_poly.type
_entity_poly.pdbx_seq_one_letter_code
_entity_poly.pdbx_strand_id
1 'polypeptide(L)'
;MALSAHQVLDAARSILDADGLEGLSMRRVAAALEVQPGALYHHVPDKQTLLAGVADQILGEVDEPLGLWRPAVEAWTASLRAVLLAHRDSAELVATARGFRLSRHDTTRHPATLLATAGLSTVEARGAASALLYFVLGHVAEEQARLDWERFHPADPGKAMDADAAFALGVGLILDGVSAR
;
A
#
# COMPACT_ATOMS: atom_id res chain seq x y z
N MET A 1 4.98 -29.11 12.46
CA MET A 1 3.70 -28.50 12.03
C MET A 1 3.75 -28.33 10.52
N ALA A 2 2.63 -28.53 9.83
CA ALA A 2 2.59 -28.31 8.37
C ALA A 2 2.71 -26.82 8.08
N LEU A 3 3.56 -26.45 7.13
CA LEU A 3 3.69 -25.08 6.64
C LEU A 3 2.38 -24.65 5.97
N SER A 4 1.98 -23.40 6.15
CA SER A 4 0.81 -22.80 5.51
C SER A 4 1.19 -21.55 4.73
N ALA A 5 0.37 -21.18 3.74
CA ALA A 5 0.58 -19.95 2.97
C ALA A 5 0.58 -18.69 3.87
N HIS A 6 -0.30 -18.65 4.89
CA HIS A 6 -0.36 -17.53 5.82
C HIS A 6 0.95 -17.35 6.58
N GLN A 7 1.53 -18.44 7.12
CA GLN A 7 2.84 -18.40 7.80
C GLN A 7 3.97 -17.94 6.86
N VAL A 8 3.92 -18.32 5.58
CA VAL A 8 4.90 -17.86 4.59
C VAL A 8 4.80 -16.36 4.36
N LEU A 9 3.57 -15.84 4.22
CA LEU A 9 3.35 -14.41 4.02
C LEU A 9 3.69 -13.59 5.28
N ASP A 10 3.36 -14.07 6.47
CA ASP A 10 3.68 -13.38 7.74
C ASP A 10 5.20 -13.28 7.97
N ALA A 11 5.95 -14.35 7.65
CA ALA A 11 7.40 -14.32 7.70
C ALA A 11 7.99 -13.35 6.65
N ALA A 12 7.43 -13.32 5.45
CA ALA A 12 7.84 -12.39 4.41
C ALA A 12 7.55 -10.92 4.78
N ARG A 13 6.38 -10.63 5.37
CA ARG A 13 6.04 -9.31 5.92
C ARG A 13 7.01 -8.90 7.03
N SER A 14 7.31 -9.81 7.96
CA SER A 14 8.27 -9.53 9.03
C SER A 14 9.67 -9.16 8.51
N ILE A 15 10.11 -9.83 7.43
CA ILE A 15 11.36 -9.52 6.75
C ILE A 15 11.28 -8.16 6.04
N LEU A 16 10.15 -7.86 5.36
CA LEU A 16 9.93 -6.55 4.74
C LEU A 16 10.06 -5.43 5.77
N ASP A 17 9.42 -5.56 6.93
CA ASP A 17 9.42 -4.54 7.97
C ASP A 17 10.81 -4.32 8.57
N ALA A 18 11.60 -5.39 8.71
CA ALA A 18 12.96 -5.31 9.22
C ALA A 18 13.96 -4.77 8.18
N ASP A 19 13.94 -5.32 6.97
CA ASP A 19 15.05 -5.21 6.02
C ASP A 19 14.67 -4.53 4.69
N GLY A 20 13.39 -4.21 4.47
CA GLY A 20 12.88 -3.68 3.21
C GLY A 20 12.82 -4.74 2.10
N LEU A 21 12.46 -4.30 0.90
CA LEU A 21 12.33 -5.14 -0.30
C LEU A 21 13.66 -5.77 -0.73
N GLU A 22 14.79 -5.10 -0.50
CA GLU A 22 16.13 -5.64 -0.77
C GLU A 22 16.41 -6.89 0.07
N GLY A 23 16.01 -6.90 1.34
CA GLY A 23 16.17 -8.05 2.22
C GLY A 23 15.25 -9.22 1.87
N LEU A 24 14.11 -8.95 1.24
CA LEU A 24 13.07 -9.93 1.00
C LEU A 24 13.40 -10.87 -0.18
N SER A 25 13.76 -12.11 0.15
CA SER A 25 14.03 -13.18 -0.83
C SER A 25 13.43 -14.52 -0.40
N MET A 26 13.12 -15.39 -1.38
CA MET A 26 12.60 -16.74 -1.13
C MET A 26 13.50 -17.53 -0.17
N ARG A 27 14.83 -17.41 -0.33
CA ARG A 27 15.80 -18.08 0.54
C ARG A 27 15.76 -17.54 1.98
N ARG A 28 15.63 -16.22 2.16
CA ARG A 28 15.55 -15.61 3.50
C ARG A 28 14.26 -16.01 4.20
N VAL A 29 13.14 -16.04 3.49
CA VAL A 29 11.85 -16.52 4.02
C VAL A 29 11.94 -17.99 4.45
N ALA A 30 12.54 -18.84 3.61
CA ALA A 30 12.72 -20.26 3.93
C ALA A 30 13.60 -20.45 5.18
N ALA A 31 14.70 -19.69 5.26
CA ALA A 31 15.59 -19.71 6.41
C ALA A 31 14.90 -19.23 7.70
N ALA A 32 14.10 -18.16 7.63
CA ALA A 32 13.34 -17.64 8.77
C ALA A 32 12.29 -18.64 9.29
N LEU A 33 11.78 -19.51 8.42
CA LEU A 33 10.83 -20.56 8.75
C LEU A 33 11.49 -21.92 9.04
N GLU A 34 12.82 -21.99 9.00
CA GLU A 34 13.61 -23.22 9.18
C GLU A 34 13.20 -24.36 8.22
N VAL A 35 12.81 -24.01 6.99
CA VAL A 35 12.42 -24.96 5.94
C VAL A 35 13.34 -24.88 4.72
N GLN A 36 13.30 -25.92 3.88
CA GLN A 36 13.94 -25.87 2.57
C GLN A 36 13.16 -24.94 1.62
N PRO A 37 13.82 -24.16 0.73
CA PRO A 37 13.14 -23.29 -0.23
C PRO A 37 12.08 -24.01 -1.07
N GLY A 38 12.32 -25.29 -1.40
CA GLY A 38 11.38 -26.17 -2.09
C GLY A 38 9.98 -26.19 -1.45
N ALA A 39 9.91 -26.14 -0.12
CA ALA A 39 8.65 -26.18 0.62
C ALA A 39 7.79 -24.92 0.39
N LEU A 40 8.42 -23.76 0.18
CA LEU A 40 7.69 -22.51 -0.07
C LEU A 40 6.90 -22.56 -1.38
N TYR A 41 7.46 -23.20 -2.41
CA TYR A 41 6.86 -23.25 -3.75
C TYR A 41 5.53 -24.00 -3.80
N HIS A 42 5.21 -24.82 -2.80
CA HIS A 42 3.89 -25.43 -2.66
C HIS A 42 2.80 -24.45 -2.21
N HIS A 43 3.21 -23.30 -1.65
CA HIS A 43 2.30 -22.27 -1.13
C HIS A 43 2.33 -20.99 -1.96
N VAL A 44 3.52 -20.60 -2.43
CA VAL A 44 3.76 -19.41 -3.25
C VAL A 44 4.73 -19.77 -4.39
N PRO A 45 4.26 -19.85 -5.64
CA PRO A 45 5.02 -20.45 -6.75
C PRO A 45 6.26 -19.63 -7.16
N ASP A 46 6.31 -18.34 -6.84
CA ASP A 46 7.40 -17.45 -7.16
C ASP A 46 7.46 -16.24 -6.20
N LYS A 47 8.54 -15.45 -6.31
CA LYS A 47 8.76 -14.26 -5.47
C LYS A 47 7.65 -13.22 -5.71
N GLN A 48 7.16 -13.09 -6.94
CA GLN A 48 6.19 -12.07 -7.32
C GLN A 48 4.82 -12.34 -6.70
N THR A 49 4.43 -13.62 -6.62
CA THR A 49 3.21 -14.07 -5.95
C THR A 49 3.34 -13.92 -4.43
N LEU A 50 4.52 -14.19 -3.87
CA LEU A 50 4.81 -13.89 -2.46
C LEU A 50 4.63 -12.39 -2.17
N LEU A 51 5.27 -11.53 -2.98
CA LEU A 51 5.19 -10.07 -2.85
C LEU A 51 3.75 -9.57 -2.97
N ALA A 52 3.00 -10.06 -3.96
CA ALA A 52 1.59 -9.70 -4.12
C ALA A 52 0.73 -10.14 -2.92
N GLY A 53 1.00 -11.32 -2.35
CA GLY A 53 0.31 -11.79 -1.15
C GLY A 53 0.60 -10.92 0.08
N VAL A 54 1.86 -10.47 0.25
CA VAL A 54 2.22 -9.53 1.32
C VAL A 54 1.55 -8.17 1.09
N ALA A 55 1.51 -7.69 -0.16
CA ALA A 55 0.80 -6.47 -0.52
C ALA A 55 -0.70 -6.57 -0.17
N ASP A 56 -1.34 -7.70 -0.49
CA ASP A 56 -2.75 -7.94 -0.15
C ASP A 56 -2.98 -8.00 1.37
N GLN A 57 -2.06 -8.60 2.15
CA GLN A 57 -2.14 -8.59 3.62
C GLN A 57 -2.07 -7.17 4.18
N ILE A 58 -1.10 -6.36 3.72
CA ILE A 58 -0.95 -4.96 4.15
C ILE A 58 -2.21 -4.17 3.79
N LEU A 59 -2.68 -4.26 2.54
CA LEU A 59 -3.88 -3.55 2.09
C LEU A 59 -5.15 -4.02 2.80
N GLY A 60 -5.18 -5.23 3.35
CA GLY A 60 -6.28 -5.75 4.15
C GLY A 60 -6.44 -5.07 5.52
N GLU A 61 -5.45 -4.27 5.95
CA GLU A 61 -5.51 -3.48 7.19
C GLU A 61 -6.11 -2.08 6.98
N VAL A 62 -6.32 -1.69 5.73
CA VAL A 62 -6.91 -0.39 5.39
C VAL A 62 -8.39 -0.39 5.78
N ASP A 63 -8.80 0.65 6.49
CA ASP A 63 -10.19 0.81 6.90
C ASP A 63 -11.10 0.99 5.68
N GLU A 64 -12.22 0.29 5.74
CA GLU A 64 -13.26 0.41 4.73
C GLU A 64 -13.94 1.80 4.83
N PRO A 65 -14.04 2.60 3.76
CA PRO A 65 -14.75 3.87 3.81
C PRO A 65 -16.25 3.67 4.07
N LEU A 66 -16.77 4.32 5.12
CA LEU A 66 -18.18 4.26 5.51
C LEU A 66 -18.79 5.67 5.58
N GLY A 67 -20.04 5.80 5.13
CA GLY A 67 -20.82 7.03 5.25
C GLY A 67 -20.87 7.89 3.99
N LEU A 68 -20.87 9.21 4.16
CA LEU A 68 -20.94 10.16 3.04
C LEU A 68 -19.63 10.13 2.24
N TRP A 69 -19.76 10.23 0.91
CA TRP A 69 -18.64 9.97 0.01
C TRP A 69 -17.36 10.75 0.33
N ARG A 70 -17.47 12.06 0.60
CA ARG A 70 -16.28 12.92 0.81
C ARG A 70 -15.53 12.57 2.09
N PRO A 71 -16.13 12.65 3.30
CA PRO A 71 -15.42 12.30 4.53
C PRO A 71 -15.00 10.83 4.58
N ALA A 72 -15.78 9.92 3.98
CA ALA A 72 -15.42 8.51 3.92
C ALA A 72 -14.17 8.26 3.05
N VAL A 73 -14.08 8.90 1.89
CA VAL A 73 -12.91 8.78 1.01
C VAL A 73 -11.68 9.49 1.59
N GLU A 74 -11.86 10.64 2.26
CA GLU A 74 -10.79 11.30 3.03
C GLU A 74 -10.22 10.34 4.10
N ALA A 75 -11.10 9.72 4.90
CA ALA A 75 -10.70 8.74 5.92
C ALA A 75 -9.99 7.51 5.32
N TRP A 76 -10.47 6.99 4.20
CA TRP A 76 -9.82 5.89 3.49
C TRP A 76 -8.41 6.26 3.01
N THR A 77 -8.23 7.44 2.41
CA THR A 77 -6.88 7.87 1.99
C THR A 77 -5.92 8.03 3.18
N ALA A 78 -6.42 8.53 4.32
CA ALA A 78 -5.64 8.66 5.54
C ALA A 78 -5.25 7.28 6.12
N SER A 79 -6.20 6.34 6.18
CA SER A 79 -5.95 4.97 6.63
C SER A 79 -4.95 4.27 5.71
N LEU A 80 -5.11 4.41 4.39
CA LEU A 80 -4.18 3.86 3.39
C LEU A 80 -2.76 4.41 3.58
N ARG A 81 -2.59 5.73 3.76
CA ARG A 81 -1.29 6.33 4.04
C ARG A 81 -0.68 5.78 5.32
N ALA A 82 -1.45 5.72 6.41
CA ALA A 82 -0.98 5.25 7.70
C ALA A 82 -0.52 3.78 7.65
N VAL A 83 -1.33 2.91 7.04
CA VAL A 83 -1.00 1.50 6.84
C VAL A 83 0.26 1.33 5.99
N LEU A 84 0.38 2.06 4.89
CA LEU A 84 1.58 1.97 4.05
C LEU A 84 2.83 2.47 4.80
N LEU A 85 2.76 3.60 5.52
CA LEU A 85 3.89 4.11 6.30
C LEU A 85 4.33 3.18 7.44
N ALA A 86 3.46 2.29 7.92
CA ALA A 86 3.80 1.30 8.94
C ALA A 86 4.72 0.17 8.43
N HIS A 87 4.81 0.00 7.10
CA HIS A 87 5.57 -1.09 6.46
C HIS A 87 6.60 -0.54 5.49
N ARG A 88 7.88 -0.93 5.65
CA ARG A 88 8.95 -0.45 4.76
C ARG A 88 8.66 -0.84 3.31
N ASP A 89 8.96 0.07 2.38
CA ASP A 89 8.84 -0.13 0.93
C ASP A 89 7.46 -0.59 0.42
N SER A 90 6.43 -0.47 1.27
CA SER A 90 5.08 -0.96 0.99
C SER A 90 4.42 -0.26 -0.19
N ALA A 91 4.73 1.03 -0.42
CA ALA A 91 4.20 1.77 -1.57
C ALA A 91 4.72 1.20 -2.89
N GLU A 92 6.03 0.91 -2.97
CA GLU A 92 6.64 0.26 -4.15
C GLU A 92 6.10 -1.16 -4.34
N LEU A 93 5.98 -1.92 -3.25
CA LEU A 93 5.44 -3.26 -3.24
C LEU A 93 4.02 -3.31 -3.83
N VAL A 94 3.13 -2.44 -3.34
CA VAL A 94 1.74 -2.35 -3.81
C VAL A 94 1.69 -1.90 -5.26
N ALA A 95 2.46 -0.89 -5.65
CA ALA A 95 2.50 -0.42 -7.04
C ALA A 95 2.93 -1.54 -8.01
N THR A 96 3.94 -2.31 -7.62
CA THR A 96 4.48 -3.43 -8.41
C THR A 96 3.47 -4.58 -8.52
N ALA A 97 2.88 -5.01 -7.41
CA ALA A 97 1.89 -6.09 -7.38
C ALA A 97 0.67 -5.77 -8.25
N ARG A 98 0.22 -4.50 -8.22
CA ARG A 98 -0.86 -4.01 -9.08
C ARG A 98 -0.45 -3.94 -10.55
N GLY A 99 0.76 -3.45 -10.85
CA GLY A 99 1.30 -3.41 -12.22
C GLY A 99 1.36 -4.79 -12.88
N PHE A 100 1.70 -5.83 -12.10
CA PHE A 100 1.69 -7.22 -12.56
C PHE A 100 0.31 -7.89 -12.51
N ARG A 101 -0.71 -7.20 -11.99
CA ARG A 101 -2.09 -7.71 -11.84
C ARG A 101 -2.16 -8.98 -10.98
N LEU A 102 -1.31 -9.05 -9.95
CA LEU A 102 -1.23 -10.18 -9.03
C LEU A 102 -1.99 -9.95 -7.71
N SER A 103 -2.30 -8.70 -7.37
CA SER A 103 -3.12 -8.36 -6.20
C SER A 103 -4.52 -8.94 -6.31
N ARG A 104 -4.97 -9.62 -5.26
CA ARG A 104 -6.33 -10.16 -5.13
C ARG A 104 -7.26 -9.17 -4.46
N HIS A 105 -6.72 -8.24 -3.67
CA HIS A 105 -7.48 -7.22 -2.97
C HIS A 105 -7.39 -5.88 -3.72
N ASP A 106 -8.54 -5.31 -4.10
CA ASP A 106 -8.61 -4.00 -4.73
C ASP A 106 -9.30 -2.99 -3.81
N THR A 107 -8.50 -2.32 -2.99
CA THR A 107 -8.94 -1.30 -2.03
C THR A 107 -9.66 -0.11 -2.70
N THR A 108 -9.55 0.07 -4.02
CA THR A 108 -10.21 1.17 -4.74
C THR A 108 -11.70 0.93 -5.00
N ARG A 109 -12.18 -0.31 -4.83
CA ARG A 109 -13.53 -0.71 -5.23
C ARG A 109 -14.62 0.03 -4.46
N HIS A 110 -14.55 0.07 -3.13
CA HIS A 110 -15.56 0.73 -2.30
C HIS A 110 -15.48 2.27 -2.34
N PRO A 111 -14.29 2.92 -2.30
CA PRO A 111 -14.18 4.34 -2.62
C PRO A 111 -14.83 4.70 -3.96
N ALA A 112 -14.65 3.88 -5.00
CA ALA A 112 -15.30 4.11 -6.29
C ALA A 112 -16.84 4.04 -6.20
N THR A 113 -17.40 3.14 -5.38
CA THR A 113 -18.87 3.11 -5.18
C THR A 113 -19.38 4.37 -4.48
N LEU A 114 -18.62 4.90 -3.53
CA LEU A 114 -18.98 6.12 -2.82
C LEU A 114 -18.84 7.35 -3.73
N LEU A 115 -17.76 7.44 -4.50
CA LEU A 115 -17.55 8.52 -5.47
C LEU A 115 -18.65 8.56 -6.55
N ALA A 116 -19.21 7.41 -6.94
CA ALA A 116 -20.35 7.38 -7.84
C ALA A 116 -21.60 8.07 -7.25
N THR A 117 -21.75 8.08 -5.92
CA THR A 117 -22.85 8.81 -5.25
C THR A 117 -22.71 10.33 -5.31
N ALA A 118 -21.54 10.83 -5.72
CA ALA A 118 -21.31 12.25 -5.98
C ALA A 118 -21.80 12.71 -7.37
N GLY A 119 -22.38 11.81 -8.18
CA GLY A 119 -22.89 12.11 -9.53
C GLY A 119 -21.98 11.66 -10.67
N LEU A 120 -20.81 11.10 -10.36
CA LEU A 120 -19.88 10.56 -11.35
C LEU A 120 -20.43 9.31 -12.02
N SER A 121 -20.13 9.13 -13.31
CA SER A 121 -20.33 7.84 -13.96
C SER A 121 -19.44 6.76 -13.33
N THR A 122 -19.80 5.48 -13.50
CA THR A 122 -19.01 4.35 -13.00
C THR A 122 -17.55 4.37 -13.46
N VAL A 123 -17.29 4.84 -14.69
CA VAL A 123 -15.93 4.94 -15.23
C VAL A 123 -15.15 6.06 -14.55
N GLU A 124 -15.77 7.23 -14.39
CA GLU A 124 -15.15 8.36 -13.69
C GLU A 124 -14.88 8.04 -12.23
N ALA A 125 -15.82 7.41 -11.53
CA ALA A 125 -15.66 7.06 -10.12
C ALA A 125 -14.51 6.06 -9.88
N ARG A 126 -14.36 5.06 -10.75
CA ARG A 126 -13.20 4.14 -10.73
C ARG A 126 -11.89 4.86 -11.05
N GLY A 127 -11.92 5.77 -12.03
CA GLY A 127 -10.79 6.61 -12.38
C GLY A 127 -10.34 7.50 -11.21
N ALA A 128 -11.29 8.14 -10.53
CA ALA A 128 -11.03 8.99 -9.36
C ALA A 128 -10.47 8.18 -8.18
N ALA A 129 -11.04 7.01 -7.87
CA ALA A 129 -10.49 6.13 -6.82
C ALA A 129 -9.07 5.66 -7.15
N SER A 130 -8.79 5.35 -8.42
CA SER A 130 -7.44 4.98 -8.87
C SER A 130 -6.47 6.17 -8.80
N ALA A 131 -6.91 7.36 -9.17
CA ALA A 131 -6.10 8.58 -9.09
C ALA A 131 -5.71 8.91 -7.64
N LEU A 132 -6.65 8.77 -6.70
CA LEU A 132 -6.37 8.91 -5.28
C LEU A 132 -5.35 7.87 -4.81
N LEU A 133 -5.53 6.59 -5.19
CA LEU A 133 -4.56 5.54 -4.85
C LEU A 133 -3.16 5.88 -5.40
N TYR A 134 -3.04 6.33 -6.66
CA TYR A 134 -1.74 6.71 -7.24
C TYR A 134 -1.12 7.89 -6.52
N PHE A 135 -1.92 8.89 -6.13
CA PHE A 135 -1.45 9.98 -5.30
C PHE A 135 -0.91 9.48 -3.96
N VAL A 136 -1.66 8.63 -3.24
CA VAL A 136 -1.21 8.08 -1.95
C VAL A 136 0.08 7.27 -2.11
N LEU A 137 0.16 6.39 -3.11
CA LEU A 137 1.36 5.59 -3.37
C LEU A 137 2.58 6.46 -3.67
N GLY A 138 2.44 7.47 -4.53
CA GLY A 138 3.53 8.39 -4.86
C GLY A 138 3.98 9.21 -3.66
N HIS A 139 3.02 9.74 -2.90
CA HIS A 139 3.30 10.51 -1.69
C HIS A 139 4.04 9.66 -0.65
N VAL A 140 3.51 8.48 -0.33
CA VAL A 140 4.13 7.58 0.66
C VAL A 140 5.49 7.07 0.20
N ALA A 141 5.68 6.80 -1.10
CA ALA A 141 6.99 6.39 -1.61
C ALA A 141 8.06 7.48 -1.39
N GLU A 142 7.71 8.76 -1.60
CA GLU A 142 8.61 9.87 -1.33
C GLU A 142 8.90 10.01 0.19
N GLU A 143 7.87 9.86 1.03
CA GLU A 143 8.05 9.87 2.49
C GLU A 143 8.94 8.73 2.98
N GLN A 144 8.73 7.51 2.50
CA GLN A 144 9.56 6.35 2.84
C GLN A 144 11.00 6.55 2.40
N ALA A 145 11.24 7.05 1.17
CA ALA A 145 12.58 7.36 0.69
C ALA A 145 13.27 8.42 1.55
N ARG A 146 12.53 9.44 2.00
CA ARG A 146 13.05 10.47 2.92
C ARG A 146 13.40 9.88 4.29
N LEU A 147 12.51 9.08 4.88
CA LEU A 147 12.75 8.44 6.18
C LEU A 147 13.99 7.53 6.12
N ASP A 148 14.14 6.75 5.04
CA ASP A 148 15.31 5.88 4.87
C ASP A 148 16.61 6.66 4.62
N TRP A 149 16.56 7.79 3.89
CA TRP A 149 17.70 8.70 3.75
C TRP A 149 18.13 9.32 5.09
N GLU A 150 17.16 9.76 5.89
CA GLU A 150 17.37 10.42 7.19
C GLU A 150 17.96 9.48 8.26
N ARG A 151 17.83 8.16 8.11
CA ARG A 151 18.52 7.17 8.97
C ARG A 151 20.03 7.34 8.95
N PHE A 152 20.60 7.82 7.84
CA PHE A 152 22.04 7.94 7.64
C PHE A 152 22.51 9.39 7.47
N HIS A 153 21.58 10.34 7.32
CA HIS A 153 21.87 11.75 7.07
C HIS A 153 20.98 12.65 7.94
N PRO A 154 21.56 13.64 8.65
CA PRO A 154 20.74 14.57 9.43
C PRO A 154 19.71 15.30 8.54
N ALA A 155 18.46 15.37 9.01
CA ALA A 155 17.42 16.15 8.35
C ALA A 155 17.82 17.64 8.29
N ASP A 156 17.48 18.31 7.19
CA ASP A 156 17.61 19.76 7.02
C ASP A 156 16.25 20.42 7.34
N PRO A 157 16.07 21.04 8.52
CA PRO A 157 14.78 21.60 8.92
C PRO A 157 14.31 22.71 7.98
N GLY A 158 15.22 23.38 7.26
CA GLY A 158 14.89 24.44 6.30
C GLY A 158 14.25 23.94 5.00
N LYS A 159 14.31 22.62 4.74
CA LYS A 159 13.69 21.96 3.59
C LYS A 159 12.54 21.04 3.98
N ALA A 160 12.21 20.95 5.27
CA ALA A 160 11.13 20.11 5.76
C ALA A 160 9.79 20.68 5.28
N MET A 161 9.12 19.95 4.40
CA MET A 161 7.71 20.18 4.08
C MET A 161 6.85 19.44 5.11
N ASP A 162 5.79 20.08 5.59
CA ASP A 162 4.78 19.41 6.39
C ASP A 162 4.05 18.38 5.52
N ALA A 163 4.45 17.11 5.66
CA ALA A 163 3.94 16.02 4.84
C ALA A 163 2.44 15.78 5.08
N ASP A 164 1.97 15.97 6.33
CA ASP A 164 0.56 15.80 6.67
C ASP A 164 -0.29 16.89 5.99
N ALA A 165 0.16 18.14 6.05
CA ALA A 165 -0.51 19.25 5.37
C ALA A 165 -0.49 19.10 3.84
N ALA A 166 0.66 18.70 3.27
CA ALA A 166 0.79 18.47 1.83
C ALA A 166 -0.09 17.30 1.35
N PHE A 167 -0.17 16.22 2.13
CA PHE A 167 -1.04 15.08 1.86
C PHE A 167 -2.51 15.48 1.86
N ALA A 168 -2.97 16.11 2.95
CA ALA A 168 -4.35 16.54 3.11
C ALA A 168 -4.78 17.53 2.00
N LEU A 169 -3.88 18.47 1.63
CA LEU A 169 -4.11 19.39 0.52
C LEU A 169 -4.27 18.63 -0.81
N GLY A 170 -3.38 17.68 -1.11
CA GLY A 170 -3.44 16.91 -2.36
C GLY A 170 -4.71 16.07 -2.47
N VAL A 171 -5.12 15.38 -1.41
CA VAL A 171 -6.41 14.67 -1.34
C VAL A 171 -7.56 15.64 -1.56
N GLY A 172 -7.57 16.77 -0.82
CA GLY A 172 -8.62 17.79 -0.93
C GLY A 172 -8.78 18.32 -2.36
N LEU A 173 -7.68 18.66 -3.04
CA LEU A 173 -7.72 19.15 -4.42
C LEU A 173 -8.31 18.12 -5.39
N ILE A 174 -8.01 16.83 -5.22
CA ILE A 174 -8.59 15.76 -6.05
C ILE A 174 -10.10 15.65 -5.79
N LEU A 175 -10.54 15.68 -4.53
CA LEU A 175 -11.96 15.56 -4.16
C LEU A 175 -12.78 16.82 -4.48
N ASP A 176 -12.16 18.00 -4.48
CA ASP A 176 -12.78 19.23 -4.97
C ASP A 176 -13.04 19.14 -6.47
N GLY A 177 -12.10 18.57 -7.23
CA GLY A 177 -12.28 18.26 -8.65
C GLY A 177 -13.44 17.29 -8.92
N VAL A 178 -13.68 16.32 -8.03
CA VAL A 178 -14.85 15.43 -8.07
C VAL A 178 -16.14 16.21 -7.81
N SER A 179 -16.14 17.11 -6.81
CA SER A 179 -17.31 17.91 -6.44
C SER A 179 -17.75 18.90 -7.52
N ALA A 180 -16.84 19.27 -8.42
CA ALA A 180 -17.07 20.23 -9.49
C ALA A 180 -17.62 19.59 -10.79
N ARG A 181 -17.80 18.27 -10.83
CA ARG A 181 -18.35 17.52 -11.98
C ARG A 181 -19.85 17.31 -11.82
#